data_AF-A0A2H0ZCG1-F1
#
_entry.id   AF-A0A2H0ZCG1-F1
#
_cell.length_a   1.000
_cell.length_b   1.000
_cell.length_c   1.000
_cell.angle_alpha   90.00
_cell.angle_beta   90.00
_cell.angle_gamma   90.00
#
_symmetry.space_group_name_H-M   'P 1'
#
loop_
_entity.id
_entity.type
_entity.pdbx_description
1 polymer ?
#
loop_
_entity_poly.entity_id
_entity_poly.type
_entity_poly.pdbx_seq_one_letter_code
_entity_poly.pdbx_strand_id
1 'polypeptide(L)'
;MGEENKAIPNNSSEKVHQEISSEDLREVAPSPVPPPPPPRPEDKPVMNPIYNSTSPTATILFIRQAELWRSPGMNMHTDVFSSTPVQFKSRIDTSDSTIWPGIIEDSNNDYIRSGKVKHVETAILEGIPKAHRGLVYLKTAQVKTHIDNTSYTSLLKRARTSLSNEDRALLDSQGLSEEVKELLSVFTFCTREVMPESSTESIPSSFILKISPILASIPELSNQEILALLFKFNLLNSRLHKDEFYYKLSRTLEELVPDLFVHISKQGINLSDFYKLLLHSIFDVVSDPDLIAKFFDFFLFEGFDFYHRVFGALFKEQESRIRALSGDEMNELFFSNDFLKGLNEDTIAHALEVEPSLIKFENEFHLMSANAMSGNYNELSNLKEANEDLIFKMKQMKQKMDSLKNTQDEILEQHKDYTQQLRESKHKREQLEEKKRQLQEKYAHLTMKENLHNTIKANEVISRQNLEMVDQITALERQVAAKRIKLGDTAEAAAK
;
A
#
# COMPACT_ATOMS: atom_id res chain seq x y z
N MET A 1 5.01 40.28 49.29
CA MET A 1 6.47 40.33 49.05
C MET A 1 6.67 39.68 47.70
N GLY A 2 6.98 40.37 46.62
CA GLY A 2 7.78 41.58 46.49
C GLY A 2 8.79 41.27 45.38
N GLU A 3 8.70 42.05 44.31
CA GLU A 3 9.81 42.46 43.41
C GLU A 3 10.44 41.37 42.51
N GLU A 4 10.90 41.64 41.28
CA GLU A 4 11.09 42.90 40.57
C GLU A 4 11.24 42.63 39.06
N ASN A 5 10.65 43.52 38.26
CA ASN A 5 10.91 43.71 36.84
C ASN A 5 12.23 44.49 36.63
N LYS A 6 12.99 44.15 35.57
CA LYS A 6 13.92 45.02 34.81
C LYS A 6 14.20 44.28 33.48
N ALA A 7 13.68 44.65 32.29
CA ALA A 7 13.86 45.88 31.50
C ALA A 7 15.35 46.19 31.30
N ILE A 8 15.91 46.36 30.09
CA ILE A 8 15.79 47.43 29.06
C ILE A 8 16.83 47.07 27.93
N PRO A 9 16.96 47.67 26.71
CA PRO A 9 16.08 48.30 25.68
C PRO A 9 16.19 47.54 24.31
N ASN A 10 15.49 47.76 23.19
CA ASN A 10 14.82 48.83 22.44
C ASN A 10 15.69 49.78 21.57
N ASN A 11 15.31 49.81 20.28
CA ASN A 11 15.53 50.79 19.19
C ASN A 11 16.90 50.96 18.50
N SER A 12 16.92 50.73 17.18
CA SER A 12 16.70 51.77 16.14
C SER A 12 16.87 51.14 14.73
N SER A 13 15.82 51.08 13.90
CA SER A 13 15.52 52.04 12.82
C SER A 13 16.35 51.83 11.56
N GLU A 14 15.74 51.30 10.49
CA GLU A 14 15.66 52.00 9.19
C GLU A 14 14.71 51.26 8.23
N LYS A 15 13.56 51.90 7.98
CA LYS A 15 12.67 51.61 6.86
C LYS A 15 13.31 52.21 5.60
N VAL A 16 13.54 51.39 4.59
CA VAL A 16 13.62 51.87 3.20
C VAL A 16 12.41 51.32 2.47
N HIS A 17 11.54 52.24 2.07
CA HIS A 17 10.49 52.02 1.09
C HIS A 17 11.12 51.64 -0.25
N GLN A 18 10.75 50.49 -0.79
CA GLN A 18 10.75 50.30 -2.24
C GLN A 18 9.32 50.08 -2.69
N GLU A 19 8.77 51.14 -3.26
CA GLU A 19 7.61 51.15 -4.13
C GLU A 19 7.86 50.16 -5.27
N ILE A 20 7.08 49.08 -5.31
CA ILE A 20 6.91 48.29 -6.52
C ILE A 20 5.66 48.82 -7.20
N SER A 21 5.90 49.49 -8.32
CA SER A 21 4.94 50.08 -9.24
C SER A 21 3.80 49.11 -9.58
N SER A 22 2.58 49.61 -9.43
CA SER A 22 1.31 48.98 -9.78
C SER A 22 1.04 49.04 -11.29
N GLU A 23 1.95 48.52 -12.13
CA GLU A 23 1.79 48.55 -13.59
C GLU A 23 2.15 47.24 -14.34
N ASP A 24 2.35 46.12 -13.65
CA ASP A 24 2.64 44.81 -14.28
C ASP A 24 1.64 43.70 -13.92
N LEU A 25 0.35 44.03 -13.80
CA LEU A 25 -0.73 43.04 -13.88
C LEU A 25 -1.04 42.76 -15.36
N ARG A 26 -0.21 41.96 -16.00
CA ARG A 26 -0.57 41.33 -17.28
C ARG A 26 -1.71 40.35 -17.03
N GLU A 27 -2.85 40.71 -17.60
CA GLU A 27 -4.04 39.93 -17.84
C GLU A 27 -3.67 38.48 -18.23
N VAL A 28 -3.90 37.54 -17.31
CA VAL A 28 -3.80 36.10 -17.62
C VAL A 28 -4.99 35.78 -18.52
N ALA A 29 -4.70 35.48 -19.79
CA ALA A 29 -5.71 35.11 -20.77
C ALA A 29 -6.59 33.95 -20.22
N PRO A 30 -7.92 34.00 -20.43
CA PRO A 30 -8.81 32.93 -20.00
C PRO A 30 -8.43 31.63 -20.70
N SER A 31 -8.37 30.54 -19.92
CA SER A 31 -8.15 29.19 -20.44
C SER A 31 -9.07 28.90 -21.63
N PRO A 32 -8.56 28.28 -22.71
CA PRO A 32 -9.39 27.97 -23.86
C PRO A 32 -10.54 27.05 -23.43
N VAL A 33 -11.76 27.48 -23.75
CA VAL A 33 -12.98 26.69 -23.54
C VAL A 33 -12.77 25.32 -24.19
N PRO A 34 -13.04 24.20 -23.48
CA PRO A 34 -12.89 22.88 -24.05
C PRO A 34 -13.72 22.78 -25.35
N PRO A 35 -13.20 22.13 -26.40
CA PRO A 35 -13.92 22.02 -27.66
C PRO A 35 -15.29 21.37 -27.41
N PRO A 36 -16.34 21.83 -28.09
CA PRO A 36 -17.65 21.22 -27.97
C PRO A 36 -17.53 19.72 -28.30
N PRO A 37 -18.22 18.85 -27.53
CA PRO A 37 -18.18 17.42 -27.81
C PRO A 37 -18.61 17.17 -29.26
N PRO A 38 -17.98 16.23 -29.97
CA PRO A 38 -18.32 15.94 -31.35
C PRO A 38 -19.82 15.66 -31.47
N PRO A 39 -20.50 16.16 -32.51
CA PRO A 39 -21.91 15.92 -32.72
C PRO A 39 -22.16 14.41 -32.68
N ARG A 40 -23.04 13.98 -31.78
CA ARG A 40 -23.41 12.57 -31.64
C ARG A 40 -24.04 12.13 -32.98
N PRO A 41 -23.62 11.00 -33.57
CA PRO A 41 -24.32 10.46 -34.72
C PRO A 41 -25.79 10.23 -34.36
N GLU A 42 -26.70 10.85 -35.11
CA GLU A 42 -28.15 10.90 -34.86
C GLU A 42 -28.84 9.53 -34.93
N ASP A 43 -28.13 8.48 -35.36
CA ASP A 43 -28.66 7.13 -35.60
C ASP A 43 -28.30 6.08 -34.53
N LYS A 44 -27.84 6.48 -33.34
CA LYS A 44 -27.82 5.53 -32.22
C LYS A 44 -29.25 5.40 -31.69
N PRO A 45 -29.83 4.18 -31.60
CA PRO A 45 -31.11 4.02 -30.93
C PRO A 45 -30.97 4.64 -29.55
N VAL A 46 -31.78 5.67 -29.29
CA VAL A 46 -31.89 6.25 -27.95
C VAL A 46 -32.46 5.14 -27.10
N MET A 47 -31.59 4.41 -26.42
CA MET A 47 -31.98 3.47 -25.40
C MET A 47 -32.55 4.36 -24.29
N ASN A 48 -33.85 4.62 -24.34
CA ASN A 48 -34.53 5.28 -23.24
C ASN A 48 -34.37 4.33 -22.05
N PRO A 49 -33.59 4.71 -21.02
CA PRO A 49 -33.43 3.84 -19.88
C PRO A 49 -34.80 3.66 -19.23
N ILE A 50 -35.09 2.45 -18.75
CA ILE A 50 -36.40 2.10 -18.16
C ILE A 50 -36.70 2.98 -16.93
N TYR A 51 -35.66 3.56 -16.33
CA TYR A 51 -35.72 4.54 -15.24
C TYR A 51 -34.62 5.60 -15.41
N ASN A 52 -34.73 6.70 -14.66
CA ASN A 52 -33.75 7.78 -14.59
C ASN A 52 -33.54 8.24 -13.14
N SER A 53 -32.70 9.26 -12.92
CA SER A 53 -32.40 9.81 -11.59
C SER A 53 -33.59 10.43 -10.85
N THR A 54 -34.71 10.65 -11.53
CA THR A 54 -35.95 11.20 -10.95
C THR A 54 -37.04 10.14 -10.76
N SER A 55 -36.76 8.90 -11.15
CA SER A 55 -37.68 7.80 -10.94
C SER A 55 -37.75 7.44 -9.45
N PRO A 56 -38.90 6.98 -8.93
CA PRO A 56 -39.00 6.55 -7.54
C PRO A 56 -37.97 5.47 -7.22
N THR A 57 -37.34 5.55 -6.05
CA THR A 57 -36.29 4.63 -5.58
C THR A 57 -36.76 3.20 -5.70
N ALA A 58 -37.97 2.88 -5.22
CA ALA A 58 -38.56 1.57 -5.35
C ALA A 58 -38.55 1.02 -6.79
N THR A 59 -38.88 1.86 -7.77
CA THR A 59 -38.88 1.46 -9.19
C THR A 59 -37.46 1.15 -9.67
N ILE A 60 -36.49 1.99 -9.29
CA ILE A 60 -35.07 1.78 -9.60
C ILE A 60 -34.61 0.44 -9.00
N LEU A 61 -34.90 0.19 -7.73
CA LEU A 61 -34.49 -1.00 -6.99
C LEU A 61 -35.07 -2.28 -7.58
N PHE A 62 -36.39 -2.32 -7.80
CA PHE A 62 -37.06 -3.47 -8.39
C PHE A 62 -36.53 -3.80 -9.79
N ILE A 63 -36.29 -2.79 -10.63
CA ILE A 63 -35.74 -3.01 -11.98
C ILE A 63 -34.32 -3.57 -11.88
N ARG A 64 -33.44 -2.93 -11.12
CA ARG A 64 -32.04 -3.34 -10.96
C ARG A 64 -31.93 -4.75 -10.41
N GLN A 65 -32.70 -5.06 -9.38
CA GLN A 65 -32.67 -6.38 -8.76
C GLN A 65 -33.23 -7.46 -9.70
N ALA A 66 -34.32 -7.17 -10.43
CA ALA A 66 -34.85 -8.09 -11.43
C ALA A 66 -33.89 -8.35 -12.60
N GLU A 67 -33.16 -7.32 -13.05
CA GLU A 67 -32.11 -7.42 -14.06
C GLU A 67 -30.89 -8.20 -13.54
N LEU A 68 -30.50 -7.97 -12.29
CA LEU A 68 -29.41 -8.69 -11.65
C LEU A 68 -29.73 -10.18 -11.56
N TRP A 69 -30.93 -10.55 -11.10
CA TRP A 69 -31.39 -11.94 -11.07
C TRP A 69 -31.41 -12.60 -12.46
N ARG A 70 -31.67 -11.83 -13.54
CA ARG A 70 -31.64 -12.28 -14.95
C ARG A 70 -30.23 -12.46 -15.50
N SER A 71 -29.23 -11.83 -14.87
CA SER A 71 -27.89 -11.79 -15.45
C SER A 71 -27.33 -13.22 -15.57
N PRO A 72 -26.69 -13.57 -16.71
CA PRO A 72 -26.16 -14.93 -16.93
C PRO A 72 -25.23 -15.39 -15.81
N GLY A 73 -24.45 -14.46 -15.27
CA GLY A 73 -23.54 -14.73 -14.17
C GLY A 73 -24.22 -15.17 -12.88
N MET A 74 -25.50 -14.85 -12.66
CA MET A 74 -26.27 -15.29 -11.48
C MET A 74 -26.80 -16.72 -11.61
N ASN A 75 -26.69 -17.37 -12.78
CA ASN A 75 -27.16 -18.74 -12.98
C ASN A 75 -26.05 -19.79 -12.91
N MET A 76 -24.77 -19.39 -12.79
CA MET A 76 -23.62 -20.30 -12.95
C MET A 76 -23.69 -21.58 -12.09
N HIS A 77 -23.93 -21.47 -10.78
CA HIS A 77 -24.00 -22.65 -9.92
C HIS A 77 -25.27 -23.48 -10.17
N THR A 78 -26.39 -22.81 -10.43
CA THR A 78 -27.65 -23.48 -10.72
C THR A 78 -27.55 -24.27 -12.03
N ASP A 79 -26.98 -23.71 -13.09
CA ASP A 79 -26.89 -24.37 -14.40
C ASP A 79 -25.98 -25.61 -14.38
N VAL A 80 -24.93 -25.62 -13.54
CA VAL A 80 -24.00 -26.76 -13.45
C VAL A 80 -24.64 -27.97 -12.77
N PHE A 81 -25.45 -27.75 -11.74
CA PHE A 81 -25.99 -28.84 -10.91
C PHE A 81 -27.49 -29.11 -11.12
N SER A 82 -28.21 -28.20 -11.78
CA SER A 82 -29.66 -28.32 -11.94
C SER A 82 -30.05 -29.24 -13.09
N SER A 83 -31.05 -30.07 -12.83
CA SER A 83 -31.53 -31.10 -13.75
C SER A 83 -33.06 -31.19 -13.80
N THR A 84 -33.76 -30.63 -12.80
CA THR A 84 -35.21 -30.77 -12.62
C THR A 84 -35.89 -29.39 -12.65
N PRO A 85 -36.95 -29.19 -13.45
CA PRO A 85 -37.70 -27.92 -13.47
C PRO A 85 -38.59 -27.76 -12.23
N VAL A 86 -38.67 -26.54 -11.71
CA VAL A 86 -39.57 -26.17 -10.61
C VAL A 86 -41.02 -26.22 -11.09
N GLN A 87 -41.89 -26.91 -10.34
CA GLN A 87 -43.30 -27.08 -10.68
C GLN A 87 -44.16 -25.96 -10.09
N PHE A 88 -44.13 -24.77 -10.72
CA PHE A 88 -44.93 -23.63 -10.25
C PHE A 88 -46.44 -23.86 -10.38
N LYS A 89 -46.92 -24.23 -11.58
CA LYS A 89 -48.36 -24.30 -11.89
C LYS A 89 -49.16 -25.28 -11.04
N SER A 90 -48.53 -26.36 -10.56
CA SER A 90 -49.21 -27.36 -9.73
C SER A 90 -49.35 -26.96 -8.27
N ARG A 91 -48.65 -25.89 -7.84
CA ARG A 91 -48.58 -25.45 -6.43
C ARG A 91 -49.27 -24.11 -6.19
N ILE A 92 -49.70 -23.42 -7.24
CA ILE A 92 -50.39 -22.14 -7.13
C ILE A 92 -51.88 -22.41 -6.91
N ASP A 93 -52.43 -21.84 -5.83
CA ASP A 93 -53.87 -21.77 -5.65
C ASP A 93 -54.42 -20.58 -6.44
N THR A 94 -54.93 -20.84 -7.64
CA THR A 94 -55.53 -19.81 -8.50
C THR A 94 -56.85 -19.26 -7.97
N SER A 95 -57.39 -19.81 -6.87
CA SER A 95 -58.59 -19.28 -6.21
C SER A 95 -58.27 -18.16 -5.21
N ASP A 96 -56.99 -17.96 -4.88
CA ASP A 96 -56.57 -16.85 -4.04
C ASP A 96 -56.72 -15.50 -4.77
N SER A 97 -57.43 -14.58 -4.14
CA SER A 97 -57.67 -13.22 -4.62
C SER A 97 -56.51 -12.25 -4.40
N THR A 98 -55.44 -12.67 -3.72
CA THR A 98 -54.24 -11.84 -3.54
C THR A 98 -53.46 -11.64 -4.84
N ILE A 99 -52.49 -10.71 -4.85
CA ILE A 99 -51.69 -10.42 -6.04
C ILE A 99 -50.62 -11.49 -6.34
N TRP A 100 -50.32 -12.37 -5.37
CA TRP A 100 -49.17 -13.28 -5.41
C TRP A 100 -49.25 -14.35 -6.51
N PRO A 101 -50.41 -15.02 -6.75
CA PRO A 101 -50.55 -15.92 -7.89
C PRO A 101 -50.19 -15.24 -9.21
N GLY A 102 -50.65 -14.00 -9.42
CA GLY A 102 -50.34 -13.21 -10.60
C GLY A 102 -48.85 -12.91 -10.75
N ILE A 103 -48.16 -12.59 -9.65
CA ILE A 103 -46.70 -12.35 -9.66
C ILE A 103 -45.92 -13.65 -9.95
N ILE A 104 -46.39 -14.79 -9.43
CA ILE A 104 -45.75 -16.10 -9.65
C ILE A 104 -45.85 -16.51 -11.13
N GLU A 105 -47.01 -16.30 -11.75
CA GLU A 105 -47.25 -16.64 -13.16
C GLU A 105 -46.62 -15.64 -14.15
N ASP A 106 -46.39 -14.40 -13.73
CA ASP A 106 -45.86 -13.32 -14.56
C ASP A 106 -44.41 -13.59 -14.98
N SER A 107 -44.24 -14.18 -16.15
CA SER A 107 -42.93 -14.52 -16.71
C SER A 107 -42.10 -13.29 -17.10
N ASN A 108 -42.75 -12.15 -17.36
CA ASN A 108 -42.10 -10.96 -17.90
C ASN A 108 -41.79 -9.89 -16.85
N ASN A 109 -42.31 -10.03 -15.63
CA ASN A 109 -42.35 -8.99 -14.60
C ASN A 109 -43.10 -7.74 -15.12
N ASP A 110 -44.28 -7.97 -15.70
CA ASP A 110 -45.19 -6.94 -16.20
C ASP A 110 -45.60 -5.93 -15.12
N TYR A 111 -45.61 -6.30 -13.83
CA TYR A 111 -45.84 -5.35 -12.75
C TYR A 111 -44.79 -4.22 -12.70
N ILE A 112 -43.55 -4.48 -13.13
CA ILE A 112 -42.49 -3.48 -13.27
C ILE A 112 -42.77 -2.59 -14.49
N ARG A 113 -43.09 -3.21 -15.64
CA ARG A 113 -43.33 -2.50 -16.91
C ARG A 113 -44.58 -1.65 -16.90
N SER A 114 -45.59 -2.07 -16.14
CA SER A 114 -46.87 -1.37 -15.98
C SER A 114 -46.86 -0.31 -14.87
N GLY A 115 -45.70 -0.07 -14.23
CA GLY A 115 -45.57 0.95 -13.19
C GLY A 115 -46.30 0.62 -11.88
N LYS A 116 -46.57 -0.67 -11.62
CA LYS A 116 -47.30 -1.15 -10.43
C LYS A 116 -46.38 -1.48 -9.25
N VAL A 117 -45.12 -1.03 -9.26
CA VAL A 117 -44.12 -1.33 -8.22
C VAL A 117 -44.61 -0.96 -6.82
N LYS A 118 -45.17 0.23 -6.64
CA LYS A 118 -45.71 0.68 -5.34
C LYS A 118 -46.81 -0.24 -4.79
N HIS A 119 -47.62 -0.80 -5.67
CA HIS A 119 -48.67 -1.76 -5.27
C HIS A 119 -48.05 -3.06 -4.75
N VAL A 120 -46.95 -3.51 -5.36
CA VAL A 120 -46.19 -4.67 -4.89
C VAL A 120 -45.50 -4.36 -3.55
N GLU A 121 -44.86 -3.20 -3.38
CA GLU A 121 -44.30 -2.80 -2.08
C GLU A 121 -45.36 -2.80 -0.96
N THR A 122 -46.55 -2.26 -1.25
CA THR A 122 -47.65 -2.24 -0.28
C THR A 122 -48.07 -3.66 0.09
N ALA A 123 -48.18 -4.55 -0.89
CA ALA A 123 -48.50 -5.95 -0.63
C ALA A 123 -47.39 -6.68 0.14
N ILE A 124 -46.11 -6.39 -0.12
CA ILE A 124 -44.99 -6.93 0.67
C ILE A 124 -45.09 -6.45 2.12
N LEU A 125 -45.44 -5.17 2.35
CA LEU A 125 -45.63 -4.61 3.68
C LEU A 125 -46.79 -5.29 4.43
N GLU A 126 -47.92 -5.54 3.75
CA GLU A 126 -49.04 -6.32 4.27
C GLU A 126 -48.62 -7.76 4.61
N GLY A 127 -47.64 -8.29 3.88
CA GLY A 127 -46.97 -9.56 4.14
C GLY A 127 -47.29 -10.62 3.10
N ILE A 128 -46.26 -11.38 2.70
CA ILE A 128 -46.43 -12.52 1.80
C ILE A 128 -47.02 -13.70 2.59
N PRO A 129 -48.17 -14.28 2.19
CA PRO A 129 -48.71 -15.47 2.83
C PRO A 129 -47.68 -16.60 2.86
N LYS A 130 -47.57 -17.29 3.99
CA LYS A 130 -46.55 -18.35 4.21
C LYS A 130 -46.59 -19.42 3.12
N ALA A 131 -47.78 -19.82 2.66
CA ALA A 131 -47.96 -20.79 1.57
C ALA A 131 -47.37 -20.32 0.22
N HIS A 132 -47.44 -19.02 -0.08
CA HIS A 132 -46.96 -18.46 -1.34
C HIS A 132 -45.49 -18.05 -1.29
N ARG A 133 -44.93 -17.77 -0.10
CA ARG A 133 -43.58 -17.20 0.07
C ARG A 133 -42.50 -18.00 -0.64
N GLY A 134 -42.49 -19.33 -0.51
CA GLY A 134 -41.50 -20.19 -1.18
C GLY A 134 -41.54 -20.06 -2.71
N LEU A 135 -42.75 -20.06 -3.30
CA LEU A 135 -42.93 -19.91 -4.75
C LEU A 135 -42.54 -18.51 -5.23
N VAL A 136 -42.89 -17.47 -4.46
CA VAL A 136 -42.48 -16.09 -4.76
C VAL A 136 -40.96 -15.98 -4.77
N TYR A 137 -40.27 -16.62 -3.82
CA TYR A 137 -38.80 -16.57 -3.73
C TYR A 137 -38.14 -17.21 -4.94
N LEU A 138 -38.57 -18.42 -5.30
CA LEU A 138 -38.08 -19.13 -6.48
C LEU A 138 -38.36 -18.33 -7.75
N LYS A 139 -39.55 -17.73 -7.87
CA LYS A 139 -39.92 -16.91 -9.04
C LYS A 139 -39.07 -15.65 -9.14
N THR A 140 -38.97 -14.87 -8.07
CA THR A 140 -38.30 -13.56 -8.06
C THR A 140 -36.79 -13.71 -8.25
N ALA A 141 -36.17 -14.70 -7.59
CA ALA A 141 -34.75 -15.05 -7.78
C ALA A 141 -34.47 -15.80 -9.09
N GLN A 142 -35.52 -16.11 -9.86
CA GLN A 142 -35.49 -16.78 -11.17
C GLN A 142 -34.86 -18.17 -11.15
N VAL A 143 -35.15 -18.91 -10.09
CA VAL A 143 -34.83 -20.33 -9.98
C VAL A 143 -35.86 -21.11 -10.79
N LYS A 144 -35.48 -21.50 -12.01
CA LYS A 144 -36.33 -22.31 -12.91
C LYS A 144 -36.09 -23.80 -12.75
N THR A 145 -34.90 -24.18 -12.31
CA THR A 145 -34.44 -25.55 -12.18
C THR A 145 -33.68 -25.74 -10.87
N HIS A 146 -33.73 -26.95 -10.33
CA HIS A 146 -32.99 -27.36 -9.14
C HIS A 146 -32.38 -28.76 -9.35
N ILE A 147 -31.55 -29.17 -8.39
CA ILE A 147 -30.91 -30.48 -8.39
C ILE A 147 -31.98 -31.56 -8.15
N ASP A 148 -31.93 -32.67 -8.87
CA ASP A 148 -32.79 -33.82 -8.58
C ASP A 148 -32.45 -34.47 -7.23
N ASN A 149 -33.42 -35.15 -6.63
CA ASN A 149 -33.26 -35.74 -5.29
C ASN A 149 -32.15 -36.80 -5.24
N THR A 150 -31.99 -37.60 -6.30
CA THR A 150 -30.95 -38.64 -6.37
C THR A 150 -29.54 -38.04 -6.42
N SER A 151 -29.32 -37.01 -7.23
CA SER A 151 -28.05 -36.28 -7.29
C SER A 151 -27.78 -35.54 -5.99
N TYR A 152 -28.79 -34.92 -5.38
CA TYR A 152 -28.65 -34.25 -4.09
C TYR A 152 -28.16 -35.21 -2.99
N THR A 153 -28.79 -36.38 -2.85
CA THR A 153 -28.37 -37.38 -1.86
C THR A 153 -26.96 -37.93 -2.11
N SER A 154 -26.54 -38.04 -3.36
CA SER A 154 -25.16 -38.38 -3.74
C SER A 154 -24.17 -37.28 -3.33
N LEU A 155 -24.50 -36.02 -3.63
CA LEU A 155 -23.71 -34.85 -3.24
C LEU A 155 -23.58 -34.73 -1.72
N LEU A 156 -24.65 -34.99 -0.97
CA LEU A 156 -24.63 -34.99 0.49
C LEU A 156 -23.63 -36.01 1.05
N LYS A 157 -23.59 -37.24 0.49
CA LYS A 157 -22.60 -38.25 0.90
C LYS A 157 -21.18 -37.79 0.62
N ARG A 158 -20.93 -37.20 -0.56
CA ARG A 158 -19.61 -36.67 -0.93
C ARG A 158 -19.19 -35.47 -0.09
N ALA A 159 -20.12 -34.55 0.20
CA ALA A 159 -19.87 -33.38 1.02
C ALA A 159 -19.44 -33.79 2.43
N ARG A 160 -20.15 -34.74 3.04
CA ARG A 160 -19.80 -35.28 4.36
C ARG A 160 -18.37 -35.81 4.42
N THR A 161 -17.87 -36.47 3.37
CA THR A 161 -16.50 -37.01 3.36
C THR A 161 -15.42 -35.97 3.01
N SER A 162 -15.77 -34.91 2.28
CA SER A 162 -14.81 -33.99 1.65
C SER A 162 -14.64 -32.65 2.39
N LEU A 163 -15.52 -32.34 3.36
CA LEU A 163 -15.40 -31.13 4.18
C LEU A 163 -14.15 -31.14 5.05
N SER A 164 -13.51 -29.98 5.16
CA SER A 164 -12.39 -29.79 6.06
C SER A 164 -12.86 -29.81 7.52
N ASN A 165 -11.94 -30.07 8.45
CA ASN A 165 -12.26 -30.03 9.88
C ASN A 165 -12.65 -28.63 10.36
N GLU A 166 -12.11 -27.58 9.72
CA GLU A 166 -12.44 -26.18 10.01
C GLU A 166 -13.88 -25.85 9.63
N ASP A 167 -14.34 -26.29 8.45
CA ASP A 167 -15.72 -26.07 8.01
C ASP A 167 -16.71 -26.77 8.93
N ARG A 168 -16.39 -28.00 9.37
CA ARG A 168 -17.24 -28.73 10.31
C ARG A 168 -17.32 -28.02 11.65
N ALA A 169 -16.17 -27.60 12.20
CA ALA A 169 -16.13 -26.85 13.45
C ALA A 169 -16.91 -25.52 13.35
N LEU A 170 -16.82 -24.83 12.21
CA LEU A 170 -17.61 -23.64 11.93
C LEU A 170 -19.11 -23.95 11.99
N LEU A 171 -19.59 -24.95 11.26
CA LEU A 171 -21.01 -25.31 11.24
C LEU A 171 -21.53 -25.77 12.61
N ASP A 172 -20.71 -26.47 13.38
CA ASP A 172 -21.08 -26.93 14.72
C ASP A 172 -21.15 -25.78 15.75
N SER A 173 -20.33 -24.74 15.58
CA SER A 173 -20.32 -23.57 16.47
C SER A 173 -21.58 -22.69 16.38
N GLN A 174 -22.35 -22.80 15.30
CA GLN A 174 -23.46 -21.87 14.98
C GLN A 174 -24.81 -22.26 15.59
N GLY A 175 -24.91 -23.37 16.35
CA GLY A 175 -26.17 -23.79 16.98
C GLY A 175 -27.30 -24.15 15.99
N LEU A 176 -26.95 -24.53 14.76
CA LEU A 176 -27.88 -24.83 13.67
C LEU A 176 -28.51 -26.22 13.80
N SER A 177 -29.70 -26.42 13.21
CA SER A 177 -30.30 -27.75 13.08
C SER A 177 -29.49 -28.64 12.14
N GLU A 178 -29.53 -29.95 12.36
CA GLU A 178 -28.77 -30.91 11.54
C GLU A 178 -29.16 -30.87 10.06
N GLU A 179 -30.44 -30.63 9.75
CA GLU A 179 -30.91 -30.48 8.36
C GLU A 179 -30.25 -29.28 7.66
N VAL A 180 -30.12 -28.15 8.36
CA VAL A 180 -29.46 -26.94 7.83
C VAL A 180 -27.95 -27.16 7.71
N LYS A 181 -27.32 -27.86 8.65
CA LYS A 181 -25.90 -28.22 8.57
C LYS A 181 -25.60 -29.11 7.36
N GLU A 182 -26.46 -30.08 7.07
CA GLU A 182 -26.35 -30.95 5.91
C GLU A 182 -26.51 -30.18 4.60
N LEU A 183 -27.48 -29.26 4.54
CA LEU A 183 -27.67 -28.37 3.41
C LEU A 183 -26.45 -27.48 3.17
N LEU A 184 -25.92 -26.84 4.23
CA LEU A 184 -24.73 -26.00 4.18
C LEU A 184 -23.47 -26.79 3.80
N SER A 185 -23.40 -28.06 4.19
CA SER A 185 -22.33 -28.98 3.80
C SER A 185 -22.33 -29.20 2.29
N VAL A 186 -23.50 -29.47 1.70
CA VAL A 186 -23.65 -29.62 0.25
C VAL A 186 -23.32 -28.31 -0.46
N PHE A 187 -23.83 -27.19 0.05
CA PHE A 187 -23.55 -25.86 -0.48
C PHE A 187 -22.04 -25.55 -0.54
N THR A 188 -21.33 -25.78 0.56
CA THR A 188 -19.88 -25.55 0.67
C THR A 188 -19.12 -26.39 -0.35
N PHE A 189 -19.46 -27.68 -0.43
CA PHE A 189 -18.87 -28.61 -1.38
C PHE A 189 -19.06 -28.15 -2.82
N CYS A 190 -20.30 -27.85 -3.22
CA CYS A 190 -20.62 -27.42 -4.59
C CYS A 190 -19.97 -26.08 -4.96
N THR A 191 -19.91 -25.14 -4.01
CA THR A 191 -19.32 -23.82 -4.26
C THR A 191 -17.82 -23.92 -4.52
N ARG A 192 -17.11 -24.78 -3.78
CA ARG A 192 -15.66 -25.03 -4.00
C ARG A 192 -15.36 -25.75 -5.31
N GLU A 193 -16.24 -26.64 -5.75
CA GLU A 193 -16.07 -27.31 -7.06
C GLU A 193 -16.20 -26.33 -8.23
N VAL A 194 -17.03 -25.29 -8.09
CA VAL A 194 -17.27 -24.30 -9.17
C VAL A 194 -16.31 -23.11 -9.09
N MET A 195 -15.82 -22.74 -7.90
CA MET A 195 -14.87 -21.63 -7.73
C MET A 195 -13.46 -22.14 -7.43
N PRO A 196 -12.48 -21.98 -8.34
CA PRO A 196 -11.08 -22.28 -8.04
C PRO A 196 -10.54 -21.31 -6.97
N GLU A 197 -9.61 -21.79 -6.14
CA GLU A 197 -9.01 -21.29 -4.86
C GLU A 197 -8.58 -19.80 -4.71
N SER A 198 -9.07 -18.90 -5.55
CA SER A 198 -8.74 -17.48 -5.60
C SER A 198 -9.63 -16.58 -4.73
N SER A 199 -10.63 -17.11 -4.04
CA SER A 199 -11.50 -16.33 -3.16
C SER A 199 -10.92 -16.24 -1.74
N THR A 200 -10.60 -15.04 -1.29
CA THR A 200 -10.17 -14.73 0.09
C THR A 200 -11.28 -14.86 1.14
N GLU A 201 -12.54 -15.04 0.72
CA GLU A 201 -13.68 -15.16 1.63
C GLU A 201 -13.91 -16.61 2.07
N SER A 202 -14.21 -16.81 3.36
CA SER A 202 -14.59 -18.12 3.90
C SER A 202 -15.88 -18.61 3.23
N ILE A 203 -15.92 -19.90 2.88
CA ILE A 203 -17.12 -20.56 2.35
C ILE A 203 -17.57 -21.60 3.39
N PRO A 204 -18.80 -21.51 3.94
CA PRO A 204 -19.82 -20.48 3.68
C PRO A 204 -19.46 -19.09 4.24
N SER A 205 -19.97 -18.04 3.60
CA SER A 205 -19.85 -16.68 4.12
C SER A 205 -20.78 -16.47 5.34
N SER A 206 -20.45 -15.52 6.21
CA SER A 206 -21.28 -15.18 7.38
C SER A 206 -22.72 -14.85 7.00
N PHE A 207 -22.92 -14.17 5.86
CA PHE A 207 -24.24 -13.91 5.31
C PHE A 207 -25.03 -15.20 5.03
N ILE A 208 -24.40 -16.19 4.39
CA ILE A 208 -25.03 -17.48 4.09
C ILE A 208 -25.40 -18.24 5.35
N LEU A 209 -24.52 -18.23 6.36
CA LEU A 209 -24.81 -18.87 7.66
C LEU A 209 -26.08 -18.30 8.32
N LYS A 210 -26.32 -16.99 8.20
CA LYS A 210 -27.46 -16.32 8.81
C LYS A 210 -28.77 -16.46 8.04
N ILE A 211 -28.73 -16.47 6.71
CA ILE A 211 -29.95 -16.62 5.90
C ILE A 211 -30.42 -18.07 5.76
N SER A 212 -29.52 -19.06 5.92
CA SER A 212 -29.86 -20.47 5.71
C SER A 212 -30.98 -20.97 6.65
N PRO A 213 -30.97 -20.67 7.96
CA PRO A 213 -32.07 -21.01 8.85
C PRO A 213 -33.39 -20.33 8.47
N ILE A 214 -33.33 -19.09 8.00
CA ILE A 214 -34.51 -18.32 7.57
C ILE A 214 -35.15 -19.01 6.36
N LEU A 215 -34.35 -19.37 5.36
CA LEU A 215 -34.85 -20.09 4.18
C LEU A 215 -35.41 -21.49 4.53
N ALA A 216 -34.76 -22.20 5.45
CA ALA A 216 -35.24 -23.50 5.92
C ALA A 216 -36.56 -23.43 6.70
N SER A 217 -36.89 -22.26 7.27
CA SER A 217 -38.17 -22.04 7.96
C SER A 217 -39.36 -21.78 7.01
N ILE A 218 -39.10 -21.52 5.72
CA ILE A 218 -40.15 -21.26 4.74
C ILE A 218 -40.83 -22.58 4.38
N PRO A 219 -42.16 -22.68 4.55
CA PRO A 219 -42.87 -23.91 4.29
C PRO A 219 -42.83 -24.28 2.81
N GLU A 220 -42.94 -25.57 2.54
CA GLU A 220 -43.03 -26.17 1.21
C GLU A 220 -41.80 -25.96 0.28
N LEU A 221 -40.69 -25.41 0.76
CA LEU A 221 -39.43 -25.46 0.03
C LEU A 221 -38.72 -26.78 0.29
N SER A 222 -38.32 -27.46 -0.78
CA SER A 222 -37.43 -28.62 -0.68
C SER A 222 -35.98 -28.19 -0.45
N ASN A 223 -35.16 -29.05 0.15
CA ASN A 223 -33.73 -28.77 0.37
C ASN A 223 -32.99 -28.43 -0.93
N GLN A 224 -33.41 -29.00 -2.06
CA GLN A 224 -32.84 -28.71 -3.37
C GLN A 224 -33.20 -27.31 -3.88
N GLU A 225 -34.43 -26.86 -3.64
CA GLU A 225 -34.88 -25.51 -3.94
C GLU A 225 -34.20 -24.48 -3.02
N ILE A 226 -34.06 -24.79 -1.72
CA ILE A 226 -33.31 -23.94 -0.79
C ILE A 226 -31.85 -23.82 -1.22
N LEU A 227 -31.21 -24.92 -1.62
CA LEU A 227 -29.83 -24.91 -2.11
C LEU A 227 -29.68 -24.01 -3.34
N ALA A 228 -30.63 -24.05 -4.28
CA ALA A 228 -30.62 -23.20 -5.46
C ALA A 228 -30.73 -21.71 -5.08
N LEU A 229 -31.58 -21.37 -4.10
CA LEU A 229 -31.67 -20.02 -3.54
C LEU A 229 -30.37 -19.60 -2.84
N LEU A 230 -29.73 -20.49 -2.07
CA LEU A 230 -28.46 -20.18 -1.40
C LEU A 230 -27.35 -19.84 -2.41
N PHE A 231 -27.26 -20.54 -3.53
CA PHE A 231 -26.31 -20.16 -4.59
C PHE A 231 -26.59 -18.77 -5.16
N LYS A 232 -27.87 -18.42 -5.37
CA LYS A 232 -28.29 -17.10 -5.82
C LYS A 232 -27.89 -16.02 -4.83
N PHE A 233 -28.18 -16.21 -3.54
CA PHE A 233 -27.83 -15.25 -2.49
C PHE A 233 -26.32 -15.14 -2.27
N ASN A 234 -25.56 -16.23 -2.43
CA ASN A 234 -24.11 -16.19 -2.32
C ASN A 234 -23.47 -15.38 -3.46
N LEU A 235 -23.96 -15.57 -4.68
CA LEU A 235 -23.52 -14.75 -5.82
C LEU A 235 -23.91 -13.28 -5.65
N LEU A 236 -25.09 -13.01 -5.08
CA LEU A 236 -25.51 -11.65 -4.77
C LEU A 236 -24.55 -10.97 -3.77
N ASN A 237 -24.20 -11.68 -2.69
CA ASN A 237 -23.29 -11.17 -1.67
C ASN A 237 -21.85 -10.98 -2.18
N SER A 238 -21.32 -11.95 -2.94
CA SER A 238 -19.96 -11.86 -3.49
C SER A 238 -19.79 -10.78 -4.56
N ARG A 239 -20.87 -10.37 -5.22
CA ARG A 239 -20.87 -9.30 -6.22
C ARG A 239 -21.14 -7.91 -5.65
N LEU A 240 -21.45 -7.81 -4.37
CA LEU A 240 -21.71 -6.53 -3.72
C LEU A 240 -20.42 -5.70 -3.68
N HIS A 241 -20.44 -4.51 -4.30
CA HIS A 241 -19.35 -3.55 -4.15
C HIS A 241 -19.45 -2.86 -2.78
N LYS A 242 -18.88 -3.50 -1.74
CA LYS A 242 -19.04 -3.07 -0.33
C LYS A 242 -18.68 -1.61 -0.09
N ASP A 243 -17.59 -1.10 -0.69
CA ASP A 243 -17.17 0.30 -0.49
C ASP A 243 -18.18 1.32 -1.07
N GLU A 244 -18.73 1.04 -2.25
CA GLU A 244 -19.78 1.87 -2.87
C GLU A 244 -21.06 1.83 -2.03
N PHE A 245 -21.41 0.65 -1.52
CA PHE A 245 -22.55 0.47 -0.63
C PHE A 245 -22.40 1.29 0.66
N TYR A 246 -21.25 1.24 1.34
CA TYR A 246 -21.00 2.03 2.55
C TYR A 246 -20.97 3.54 2.27
N TYR A 247 -20.47 3.94 1.09
CA TYR A 247 -20.50 5.32 0.64
C TYR A 247 -21.94 5.82 0.45
N LYS A 248 -22.78 5.05 -0.27
CA LYS A 248 -24.20 5.36 -0.46
C LYS A 248 -24.95 5.47 0.87
N LEU A 249 -24.66 4.61 1.85
CA LEU A 249 -25.22 4.71 3.20
C LEU A 249 -24.86 6.02 3.91
N SER A 250 -23.59 6.39 3.86
CA SER A 250 -23.11 7.65 4.44
C SER A 250 -23.81 8.86 3.80
N ARG A 251 -23.93 8.86 2.47
CA ARG A 251 -24.59 9.94 1.73
C ARG A 251 -26.10 9.98 1.94
N THR A 252 -26.74 8.82 2.10
CA THR A 252 -28.16 8.72 2.46
C THR A 252 -28.42 9.37 3.82
N LEU A 253 -27.56 9.10 4.81
CA LEU A 253 -27.64 9.74 6.12
C LEU A 253 -27.40 11.26 6.04
N GLU A 254 -26.41 11.69 5.27
CA GLU A 254 -26.09 13.11 5.09
C GLU A 254 -27.23 13.88 4.41
N GLU A 255 -27.92 13.28 3.42
CA GLU A 255 -29.06 13.90 2.74
C GLU A 255 -30.31 13.95 3.63
N LEU A 256 -30.60 12.87 4.37
CA LEU A 256 -31.83 12.77 5.16
C LEU A 256 -31.75 13.53 6.49
N VAL A 257 -30.61 13.44 7.19
CA VAL A 257 -30.44 14.00 8.54
C VAL A 257 -29.05 14.67 8.66
N PRO A 258 -28.81 15.79 7.96
CA PRO A 258 -27.48 16.39 7.81
C PRO A 258 -26.84 16.78 9.14
N ASP A 259 -27.63 17.34 10.05
CA ASP A 259 -27.16 17.73 11.38
C ASP A 259 -26.67 16.53 12.21
N LEU A 260 -27.37 15.40 12.09
CA LEU A 260 -27.01 14.16 12.79
C LEU A 260 -25.72 13.60 12.20
N PHE A 261 -25.59 13.60 10.87
CA PHE A 261 -24.35 13.23 10.19
C PHE A 261 -23.16 14.07 10.67
N VAL A 262 -23.34 15.40 10.76
CA VAL A 262 -22.31 16.31 11.28
C VAL A 262 -22.00 16.02 12.76
N HIS A 263 -23.02 15.73 13.58
CA HIS A 263 -22.83 15.37 14.98
C HIS A 263 -21.97 14.10 15.13
N ILE A 264 -22.33 13.03 14.44
CA ILE A 264 -21.58 11.76 14.44
C ILE A 264 -20.14 11.99 13.95
N SER A 265 -19.98 12.76 12.87
CA SER A 265 -18.66 13.08 12.31
C SER A 265 -17.79 13.87 13.31
N LYS A 266 -18.37 14.81 14.06
CA LYS A 266 -17.67 15.58 15.10
C LYS A 266 -17.22 14.72 16.27
N GLN A 267 -17.94 13.63 16.58
CA GLN A 267 -17.52 12.66 17.59
C GLN A 267 -16.40 11.72 17.10
N GLY A 268 -16.00 11.81 15.83
CA GLY A 268 -14.91 10.99 15.27
C GLY A 268 -15.30 9.53 15.02
N ILE A 269 -16.60 9.22 14.93
CA ILE A 269 -17.07 7.85 14.68
C ILE A 269 -16.92 7.50 13.21
N ASN A 270 -16.19 6.41 12.93
CA ASN A 270 -16.05 5.90 11.58
C ASN A 270 -17.29 5.09 11.17
N LEU A 271 -18.22 5.76 10.47
CA LEU A 271 -19.44 5.15 9.95
C LEU A 271 -19.16 3.95 9.02
N SER A 272 -18.04 3.94 8.28
CA SER A 272 -17.71 2.81 7.42
C SER A 272 -17.46 1.52 8.19
N ASP A 273 -16.81 1.60 9.36
CA ASP A 273 -16.57 0.42 10.19
C ASP A 273 -17.85 -0.06 10.88
N PHE A 274 -18.71 0.88 11.28
CA PHE A 274 -20.06 0.57 11.73
C PHE A 274 -20.87 -0.16 10.66
N TYR A 275 -20.90 0.33 9.40
CA TYR A 275 -21.68 -0.30 8.33
C TYR A 275 -21.17 -1.71 7.95
N LYS A 276 -19.86 -1.96 8.07
CA LYS A 276 -19.29 -3.31 7.90
C LYS A 276 -19.86 -4.32 8.89
N LEU A 277 -20.03 -3.90 10.15
CA LEU A 277 -20.66 -4.73 11.17
C LEU A 277 -22.16 -4.88 10.87
N LEU A 278 -22.82 -3.78 10.50
CA LEU A 278 -24.27 -3.71 10.36
C LEU A 278 -24.85 -4.59 9.25
N LEU A 279 -24.15 -4.72 8.12
CA LEU A 279 -24.63 -5.40 6.90
C LEU A 279 -25.14 -6.82 7.17
N HIS A 280 -24.55 -7.52 8.14
CA HIS A 280 -24.92 -8.90 8.47
C HIS A 280 -25.58 -9.04 9.84
N SER A 281 -25.57 -8.02 10.69
CA SER A 281 -26.03 -8.13 12.09
C SER A 281 -27.55 -8.04 12.27
N ILE A 282 -28.31 -7.58 11.27
CA ILE A 282 -29.78 -7.50 11.35
C ILE A 282 -30.39 -8.86 11.74
N PHE A 283 -29.90 -9.94 11.12
CA PHE A 283 -30.40 -11.30 11.37
C PHE A 283 -30.05 -11.85 12.75
N ASP A 284 -29.09 -11.26 13.46
CA ASP A 284 -28.70 -11.70 14.81
C ASP A 284 -29.47 -10.95 15.91
N VAL A 285 -29.93 -9.72 15.62
CA VAL A 285 -30.51 -8.82 16.63
C VAL A 285 -32.04 -8.89 16.64
N VAL A 286 -32.65 -9.07 15.47
CA VAL A 286 -34.10 -9.11 15.36
C VAL A 286 -34.59 -10.50 15.75
N SER A 287 -35.36 -10.59 16.84
CA SER A 287 -35.91 -11.87 17.33
C SER A 287 -37.28 -12.22 16.74
N ASP A 288 -37.99 -11.24 16.18
CA ASP A 288 -39.33 -11.45 15.61
C ASP A 288 -39.24 -12.11 14.22
N PRO A 289 -39.69 -13.38 14.07
CA PRO A 289 -39.60 -14.10 12.81
C PRO A 289 -40.45 -13.49 11.70
N ASP A 290 -41.58 -12.83 12.03
CA ASP A 290 -42.44 -12.23 11.01
C ASP A 290 -41.81 -10.93 10.49
N LEU A 291 -41.16 -10.14 11.36
CA LEU A 291 -40.38 -8.97 10.97
C LEU A 291 -39.16 -9.35 10.10
N ILE A 292 -38.41 -10.38 10.49
CA ILE A 292 -37.29 -10.90 9.69
C ILE A 292 -37.79 -11.36 8.31
N ALA A 293 -38.92 -12.07 8.26
CA ALA A 293 -39.48 -12.53 7.01
C ALA A 293 -39.88 -11.35 6.11
N LYS A 294 -40.54 -10.31 6.65
CA LYS A 294 -40.87 -9.10 5.88
C LYS A 294 -39.63 -8.36 5.38
N PHE A 295 -38.62 -8.20 6.22
CA PHE A 295 -37.35 -7.60 5.81
C PHE A 295 -36.70 -8.40 4.66
N PHE A 296 -36.70 -9.72 4.77
CA PHE A 296 -36.13 -10.60 3.74
C PHE A 296 -36.99 -10.62 2.46
N ASP A 297 -38.32 -10.50 2.58
CA ASP A 297 -39.25 -10.32 1.47
C ASP A 297 -38.86 -9.05 0.68
N PHE A 298 -38.63 -7.90 1.32
CA PHE A 298 -38.14 -6.69 0.65
C PHE A 298 -36.74 -6.86 0.06
N PHE A 299 -35.81 -7.44 0.80
CA PHE A 299 -34.44 -7.70 0.31
C PHE A 299 -34.43 -8.54 -0.97
N LEU A 300 -35.34 -9.50 -1.12
CA LEU A 300 -35.46 -10.31 -2.34
C LEU A 300 -35.83 -9.47 -3.58
N PHE A 301 -36.77 -8.53 -3.42
CA PHE A 301 -37.30 -7.69 -4.51
C PHE A 301 -36.45 -6.45 -4.80
N GLU A 302 -35.84 -5.84 -3.78
CA GLU A 302 -35.11 -4.58 -3.89
C GLU A 302 -33.59 -4.74 -3.74
N GLY A 303 -33.11 -5.90 -3.27
CA GLY A 303 -31.69 -6.22 -3.12
C GLY A 303 -31.03 -5.56 -1.91
N PHE A 304 -29.70 -5.52 -1.92
CA PHE A 304 -28.92 -4.88 -0.85
C PHE A 304 -29.23 -3.39 -0.71
N ASP A 305 -29.60 -2.71 -1.80
CA ASP A 305 -29.85 -1.28 -1.73
C ASP A 305 -31.09 -0.93 -0.88
N PHE A 306 -31.98 -1.88 -0.58
CA PHE A 306 -33.06 -1.70 0.41
C PHE A 306 -32.56 -1.30 1.80
N TYR A 307 -31.35 -1.75 2.17
CA TYR A 307 -30.73 -1.40 3.44
C TYR A 307 -30.53 0.12 3.59
N HIS A 308 -30.34 0.86 2.50
CA HIS A 308 -30.25 2.33 2.55
C HIS A 308 -31.53 2.97 3.06
N ARG A 309 -32.69 2.45 2.61
CA ARG A 309 -34.00 2.92 3.03
C ARG A 309 -34.25 2.60 4.50
N VAL A 310 -33.97 1.35 4.90
CA VAL A 310 -34.15 0.88 6.27
C VAL A 310 -33.27 1.63 7.26
N PHE A 311 -31.98 1.77 6.97
CA PHE A 311 -31.09 2.50 7.86
C PHE A 311 -31.38 4.00 7.85
N GLY A 312 -31.74 4.59 6.72
CA GLY A 312 -32.21 5.97 6.65
C GLY A 312 -33.41 6.23 7.57
N ALA A 313 -34.41 5.33 7.57
CA ALA A 313 -35.54 5.39 8.47
C ALA A 313 -35.13 5.23 9.94
N LEU A 314 -34.28 4.24 10.24
CA LEU A 314 -33.82 3.97 11.60
C LEU A 314 -33.02 5.14 12.20
N PHE A 315 -32.17 5.79 11.41
CA PHE A 315 -31.44 6.99 11.83
C PHE A 315 -32.38 8.18 12.10
N LYS A 316 -33.42 8.33 11.27
CA LYS A 316 -34.44 9.38 11.44
C LYS A 316 -35.27 9.16 12.70
N GLU A 317 -35.69 7.93 12.97
CA GLU A 317 -36.45 7.57 14.18
C GLU A 317 -35.62 7.75 15.45
N GLN A 318 -34.34 7.37 15.42
CA GLN A 318 -33.43 7.46 16.56
C GLN A 318 -32.68 8.80 16.64
N GLU A 319 -33.04 9.80 15.84
CA GLU A 319 -32.30 11.06 15.75
C GLU A 319 -32.14 11.74 17.11
N SER A 320 -33.23 11.84 17.87
CA SER A 320 -33.24 12.48 19.19
C SER A 320 -32.34 11.75 20.20
N ARG A 321 -32.36 10.42 20.18
CA ARG A 321 -31.52 9.55 21.02
C ARG A 321 -30.04 9.76 20.67
N ILE A 322 -29.67 9.69 19.40
CA ILE A 322 -28.26 9.80 18.98
C ILE A 322 -27.73 11.21 19.25
N ARG A 323 -28.53 12.26 19.02
CA ARG A 323 -28.14 13.65 19.33
C ARG A 323 -27.87 13.89 20.82
N ALA A 324 -28.54 13.16 21.70
CA ALA A 324 -28.34 13.27 23.15
C ALA A 324 -27.04 12.61 23.63
N LEU A 325 -26.45 11.70 22.84
CA LEU A 325 -25.24 10.98 23.18
C LEU A 325 -23.99 11.71 22.67
N SER A 326 -22.86 11.48 23.32
CA SER A 326 -21.54 12.00 22.91
C SER A 326 -20.40 11.07 23.32
N GLY A 327 -19.26 11.14 22.62
CA GLY A 327 -18.08 10.34 22.93
C GLY A 327 -18.33 8.84 23.01
N ASP A 328 -17.92 8.23 24.11
CA ASP A 328 -17.94 6.78 24.33
C ASP A 328 -19.36 6.18 24.32
N GLU A 329 -20.37 6.91 24.79
CA GLU A 329 -21.76 6.42 24.82
C GLU A 329 -22.33 6.27 23.40
N MET A 330 -21.94 7.17 22.49
CA MET A 330 -22.33 7.07 21.08
C MET A 330 -21.57 5.94 20.38
N ASN A 331 -20.29 5.76 20.73
CA ASN A 331 -19.49 4.65 20.24
C ASN A 331 -20.10 3.30 20.68
N GLU A 332 -20.50 3.18 21.95
CA GLU A 332 -21.18 2.00 22.46
C GLU A 332 -22.51 1.74 21.74
N LEU A 333 -23.31 2.77 21.45
CA LEU A 333 -24.55 2.60 20.70
C LEU A 333 -24.32 1.98 19.30
N PHE A 334 -23.33 2.49 18.55
CA PHE A 334 -23.08 2.04 17.18
C PHE A 334 -22.36 0.69 17.11
N PHE A 335 -21.38 0.44 17.98
CA PHE A 335 -20.59 -0.79 17.96
C PHE A 335 -21.17 -1.88 18.87
N SER A 336 -22.34 -1.65 19.45
CA SER A 336 -23.20 -2.68 20.05
C SER A 336 -24.39 -3.00 19.15
N ASN A 337 -25.18 -3.99 19.57
CA ASN A 337 -26.44 -4.35 18.92
C ASN A 337 -27.60 -3.38 19.25
N ASP A 338 -27.37 -2.34 20.07
CA ASP A 338 -28.44 -1.48 20.60
C ASP A 338 -29.07 -0.54 19.57
N PHE A 339 -28.32 -0.17 18.53
CA PHE A 339 -28.88 0.59 17.41
C PHE A 339 -29.95 -0.23 16.66
N LEU A 340 -29.65 -1.51 16.38
CA LEU A 340 -30.55 -2.40 15.65
C LEU A 340 -31.78 -2.83 16.46
N LYS A 341 -31.72 -2.80 17.80
CA LYS A 341 -32.89 -3.07 18.66
C LYS A 341 -34.06 -2.11 18.43
N GLY A 342 -33.81 -0.95 17.83
CA GLY A 342 -34.87 0.00 17.45
C GLY A 342 -35.68 -0.44 16.23
N LEU A 343 -35.19 -1.42 15.45
CA LEU A 343 -35.86 -1.88 14.23
C LEU A 343 -37.17 -2.59 14.57
N ASN A 344 -38.28 -2.06 14.06
CA ASN A 344 -39.61 -2.63 14.21
C ASN A 344 -40.39 -2.57 12.87
N GLU A 345 -41.65 -2.99 12.88
CA GLU A 345 -42.50 -3.00 11.68
C GLU A 345 -42.77 -1.58 11.15
N ASP A 346 -42.95 -0.59 12.03
CA ASP A 346 -43.14 0.81 11.64
C ASP A 346 -41.88 1.35 10.94
N THR A 347 -40.68 0.94 11.36
CA THR A 347 -39.43 1.30 10.68
C THR A 347 -39.41 0.79 9.24
N ILE A 348 -39.93 -0.40 8.96
CA ILE A 348 -40.05 -0.92 7.58
C ILE A 348 -41.04 -0.08 6.78
N ALA A 349 -42.18 0.31 7.39
CA ALA A 349 -43.14 1.18 6.73
C ALA A 349 -42.54 2.57 6.42
N HIS A 350 -41.84 3.18 7.37
CA HIS A 350 -41.15 4.45 7.16
C HIS A 350 -39.99 4.34 6.18
N ALA A 351 -39.33 3.19 6.06
CA ALA A 351 -38.32 2.95 5.03
C ALA A 351 -38.90 3.13 3.63
N LEU A 352 -40.18 2.85 3.42
CA LEU A 352 -40.81 3.04 2.12
C LEU A 352 -40.91 4.53 1.71
N GLU A 353 -40.89 5.44 2.68
CA GLU A 353 -40.89 6.89 2.45
C GLU A 353 -39.49 7.45 2.20
N VAL A 354 -38.44 6.67 2.46
CA VAL A 354 -37.05 7.07 2.28
C VAL A 354 -36.65 6.89 0.82
N GLU A 355 -36.31 8.00 0.17
CA GLU A 355 -36.03 8.10 -1.28
C GLU A 355 -34.58 8.60 -1.52
N PRO A 356 -33.55 7.77 -1.24
CA PRO A 356 -32.16 8.15 -1.41
C PRO A 356 -31.80 8.35 -2.88
N SER A 357 -30.97 9.36 -3.18
CA SER A 357 -30.50 9.67 -4.52
C SER A 357 -29.44 8.67 -5.04
N LEU A 358 -29.75 7.37 -5.10
CA LEU A 358 -28.79 6.27 -5.35
C LEU A 358 -27.92 6.48 -6.60
N ILE A 359 -28.54 6.80 -7.75
CA ILE A 359 -27.81 7.02 -9.03
C ILE A 359 -26.82 8.18 -8.90
N LYS A 360 -27.18 9.24 -8.18
CA LYS A 360 -26.31 10.39 -7.95
C LYS A 360 -25.11 9.96 -7.12
N PHE A 361 -25.34 9.24 -6.02
CA PHE A 361 -24.27 8.77 -5.13
C PHE A 361 -23.33 7.76 -5.80
N GLU A 362 -23.85 6.89 -6.66
CA GLU A 362 -23.03 5.96 -7.46
C GLU A 362 -22.12 6.71 -8.43
N ASN A 363 -22.68 7.68 -9.16
CA ASN A 363 -21.91 8.52 -10.06
C ASN A 363 -20.83 9.32 -9.31
N GLU A 364 -21.16 9.87 -8.15
CA GLU A 364 -20.19 10.55 -7.27
C GLU A 364 -19.08 9.61 -6.80
N PHE A 365 -19.42 8.39 -6.37
CA PHE A 365 -18.45 7.39 -5.93
C PHE A 365 -17.51 6.97 -7.06
N HIS A 366 -18.04 6.68 -8.25
CA HIS A 366 -17.22 6.29 -9.39
C HIS A 366 -16.35 7.44 -9.91
N LEU A 367 -16.87 8.68 -9.91
CA LEU A 367 -16.10 9.87 -10.27
C LEU A 367 -14.96 10.10 -9.27
N MET A 368 -15.24 10.00 -7.97
CA MET A 368 -14.23 10.11 -6.92
C MET A 368 -13.18 9.01 -7.03
N SER A 369 -13.60 7.76 -7.26
CA SER A 369 -12.70 6.62 -7.42
C SER A 369 -11.83 6.74 -8.67
N ALA A 370 -12.40 7.19 -9.79
CA ALA A 370 -11.66 7.45 -11.03
C ALA A 370 -10.62 8.57 -10.84
N ASN A 371 -10.99 9.66 -10.15
CA ASN A 371 -10.09 10.76 -9.84
C ASN A 371 -8.97 10.32 -8.89
N ALA A 372 -9.29 9.54 -7.86
CA ALA A 372 -8.31 8.97 -6.94
C ALA A 372 -7.33 8.03 -7.65
N MET A 373 -7.82 7.18 -8.55
CA MET A 373 -6.96 6.35 -9.39
C MET A 373 -6.04 7.19 -10.27
N SER A 374 -6.56 8.20 -10.97
CA SER A 374 -5.75 9.09 -11.79
C SER A 374 -4.68 9.84 -10.98
N GLY A 375 -5.02 10.30 -9.77
CA GLY A 375 -4.06 10.93 -8.85
C GLY A 375 -2.96 9.96 -8.44
N ASN A 376 -3.33 8.75 -8.01
CA ASN A 376 -2.39 7.70 -7.62
C ASN A 376 -1.49 7.25 -8.79
N TYR A 377 -1.99 7.22 -10.03
CA TYR A 377 -1.17 6.93 -11.21
C TYR A 377 -0.11 8.01 -11.44
N ASN A 378 -0.47 9.28 -11.27
CA ASN A 378 0.49 10.39 -11.36
C ASN A 378 1.54 10.31 -10.26
N GLU A 379 1.14 10.02 -9.02
CA GLU A 379 2.08 9.82 -7.90
C GLU A 379 3.00 8.62 -8.14
N LEU A 380 2.47 7.50 -8.63
CA LEU A 380 3.27 6.32 -8.97
C LEU A 380 4.26 6.62 -10.09
N SER A 381 3.86 7.42 -11.09
CA SER A 381 4.75 7.87 -12.16
C SER A 381 5.88 8.72 -11.60
N ASN A 382 5.57 9.69 -10.73
CA ASN A 382 6.57 10.53 -10.06
C ASN A 382 7.54 9.70 -9.20
N LEU A 383 7.03 8.69 -8.48
CA LEU A 383 7.86 7.78 -7.68
C LEU A 383 8.76 6.90 -8.56
N LYS A 384 8.28 6.45 -9.72
CA LYS A 384 9.11 5.73 -10.70
C LYS A 384 10.22 6.60 -11.24
N GLU A 385 9.91 7.84 -11.64
CA GLU A 385 10.91 8.80 -12.11
C GLU A 385 11.96 9.09 -11.03
N ALA A 386 11.52 9.37 -9.80
CA ALA A 386 12.43 9.57 -8.66
C ALA A 386 13.31 8.33 -8.37
N ASN A 387 12.77 7.12 -8.54
CA ASN A 387 13.53 5.88 -8.38
C ASN A 387 14.56 5.69 -9.52
N GLU A 388 14.18 5.97 -10.76
CA GLU A 388 15.12 5.95 -11.90
C GLU A 388 16.28 6.94 -11.68
N ASP A 389 15.98 8.15 -11.20
CA ASP A 389 16.97 9.15 -10.81
C ASP A 389 17.89 8.67 -9.68
N LEU A 390 17.33 8.02 -8.66
CA LEU A 390 18.11 7.44 -7.56
C LEU A 390 19.02 6.30 -8.05
N ILE A 391 18.53 5.44 -8.94
CA ILE A 391 19.33 4.38 -9.57
C ILE A 391 20.48 4.99 -10.37
N PHE A 392 20.22 6.06 -11.13
CA PHE A 392 21.24 6.78 -11.87
C PHE A 392 22.29 7.40 -10.94
N LYS A 393 21.87 8.08 -9.87
CA LYS A 393 22.78 8.61 -8.84
C LYS A 393 23.60 7.52 -8.15
N MET A 394 22.99 6.37 -7.86
CA MET A 394 23.69 5.22 -7.27
C MET A 394 24.76 4.68 -8.22
N LYS A 395 24.47 4.58 -9.52
CA LYS A 395 25.47 4.19 -10.53
C LYS A 395 26.63 5.19 -10.59
N GLN A 396 26.35 6.49 -10.57
CA GLN A 396 27.41 7.51 -10.53
C GLN A 396 28.26 7.44 -9.25
N MET A 397 27.64 7.22 -8.09
CA MET A 397 28.38 7.07 -6.84
C MET A 397 29.25 5.81 -6.86
N LYS A 398 28.76 4.69 -7.39
CA LYS A 398 29.59 3.48 -7.59
C LYS A 398 30.79 3.76 -8.48
N GLN A 399 30.60 4.44 -9.61
CA GLN A 399 31.71 4.83 -10.48
C GLN A 399 32.74 5.73 -9.77
N LYS A 400 32.28 6.69 -8.96
CA LYS A 400 33.18 7.52 -8.14
C LYS A 400 33.92 6.70 -7.09
N MET A 401 33.25 5.73 -6.48
CA MET A 401 33.85 4.85 -5.47
C MET A 401 34.89 3.91 -6.08
N ASP A 402 34.61 3.35 -7.26
CA ASP A 402 35.56 2.55 -8.02
C ASP A 402 36.77 3.39 -8.46
N SER A 403 36.55 4.62 -8.91
CA SER A 403 37.63 5.56 -9.23
C SER A 403 38.48 5.86 -7.99
N LEU A 404 37.86 6.13 -6.85
CA LEU A 404 38.58 6.42 -5.60
C LEU A 404 39.38 5.21 -5.12
N LYS A 405 38.81 4.00 -5.25
CA LYS A 405 39.49 2.75 -4.91
C LYS A 405 40.73 2.55 -5.80
N ASN A 406 40.61 2.77 -7.10
CA ASN A 406 41.75 2.69 -8.01
C ASN A 406 42.85 3.70 -7.61
N THR A 407 42.49 4.94 -7.30
CA THR A 407 43.45 5.94 -6.82
C THR A 407 44.09 5.53 -5.49
N GLN A 408 43.32 4.92 -4.58
CA GLN A 408 43.85 4.40 -3.32
C GLN A 408 44.86 3.26 -3.55
N ASP A 409 44.55 2.33 -4.46
CA ASP A 409 45.43 1.23 -4.82
C ASP A 409 46.73 1.76 -5.45
N GLU A 410 46.65 2.76 -6.33
CA GLU A 410 47.82 3.48 -6.89
C GLU A 410 48.66 4.15 -5.80
N ILE A 411 48.04 4.83 -4.83
CA ILE A 411 48.76 5.46 -3.71
C ILE A 411 49.47 4.41 -2.86
N LEU A 412 48.83 3.26 -2.61
CA LEU A 412 49.44 2.16 -1.85
C LEU A 412 50.65 1.57 -2.58
N GLU A 413 50.58 1.42 -3.90
CA GLU A 413 51.68 0.96 -4.73
C GLU A 413 52.84 1.97 -4.71
N GLN A 414 52.56 3.26 -4.92
CA GLN A 414 53.56 4.32 -4.80
C GLN A 414 54.20 4.36 -3.42
N HIS A 415 53.42 4.20 -2.35
CA HIS A 415 53.94 4.18 -0.98
C HIS A 415 54.88 2.99 -0.76
N LYS A 416 54.58 1.83 -1.34
CA LYS A 416 55.45 0.65 -1.29
C LYS A 416 56.78 0.92 -2.02
N ASP A 417 56.72 1.52 -3.19
CA ASP A 417 57.91 1.91 -3.96
C ASP A 417 58.77 2.93 -3.22
N TYR A 418 58.17 3.98 -2.66
CA TYR A 418 58.89 4.97 -1.85
C TYR A 418 59.51 4.34 -0.60
N THR A 419 58.82 3.41 0.06
CA THR A 419 59.36 2.69 1.22
C THR A 419 60.57 1.84 0.82
N GLN A 420 60.52 1.20 -0.34
CA GLN A 420 61.66 0.43 -0.87
C GLN A 420 62.84 1.35 -1.23
N GLN A 421 62.61 2.43 -1.97
CA GLN A 421 63.65 3.41 -2.30
C GLN A 421 64.30 3.99 -1.04
N LEU A 422 63.50 4.28 0.00
CA LEU A 422 64.01 4.77 1.28
C LEU A 422 64.89 3.73 1.98
N ARG A 423 64.51 2.45 1.96
CA ARG A 423 65.34 1.35 2.51
C ARG A 423 66.66 1.22 1.75
N GLU A 424 66.62 1.23 0.42
CA GLU A 424 67.82 1.17 -0.41
C GLU A 424 68.76 2.35 -0.18
N SER A 425 68.20 3.56 -0.06
CA SER A 425 68.96 4.77 0.23
C SER A 425 69.60 4.72 1.63
N LYS A 426 68.85 4.26 2.65
CA LYS A 426 69.39 4.03 4.00
C LYS A 426 70.55 3.03 3.96
N HIS A 427 70.40 1.92 3.25
CA HIS A 427 71.47 0.92 3.12
C HIS A 427 72.71 1.48 2.40
N LYS A 428 72.53 2.23 1.30
CA LYS A 428 73.63 2.91 0.62
C LYS A 428 74.35 3.92 1.54
N ARG A 429 73.59 4.64 2.37
CA ARG A 429 74.16 5.57 3.35
C ARG A 429 75.02 4.84 4.39
N GLU A 430 74.54 3.72 4.93
CA GLU A 430 75.30 2.87 5.86
C GLU A 430 76.58 2.34 5.20
N GLN A 431 76.52 1.87 3.95
CA GLN A 431 77.71 1.44 3.21
C GLN A 431 78.72 2.58 2.98
N LEU A 432 78.24 3.80 2.71
CA LEU A 432 79.09 4.97 2.54
C LEU A 432 79.72 5.42 3.87
N GLU A 433 78.98 5.37 4.98
CA GLU A 433 79.54 5.63 6.32
C GLU A 433 80.62 4.62 6.67
N GLU A 434 80.40 3.33 6.38
CA GLU A 434 81.40 2.29 6.62
C GLU A 434 82.64 2.48 5.73
N LYS A 435 82.46 2.78 4.44
CA LYS A 435 83.59 3.13 3.57
C LYS A 435 84.34 4.37 4.07
N LYS A 436 83.62 5.41 4.50
CA LYS A 436 84.22 6.62 5.08
C LYS A 436 85.06 6.26 6.31
N ARG A 437 84.57 5.40 7.19
CA ARG A 437 85.30 4.91 8.37
C ARG A 437 86.56 4.15 7.96
N GLN A 438 86.46 3.22 7.02
CA GLN A 438 87.61 2.47 6.51
C GLN A 438 88.67 3.37 5.85
N LEU A 439 88.23 4.39 5.10
CA LEU A 439 89.13 5.38 4.50
C LEU A 439 89.80 6.24 5.58
N GLN A 440 89.08 6.64 6.63
CA GLN A 440 89.65 7.36 7.77
C GLN A 440 90.69 6.51 8.52
N GLU A 441 90.40 5.23 8.77
CA GLU A 441 91.36 4.29 9.38
C GLU A 441 92.61 4.11 8.51
N LYS A 442 92.44 3.92 7.19
CA LYS A 442 93.56 3.82 6.25
C LYS A 442 94.39 5.11 6.18
N TYR A 443 93.74 6.26 6.17
CA TYR A 443 94.40 7.56 6.16
C TYR A 443 95.20 7.78 7.46
N ALA A 444 94.63 7.45 8.62
CA ALA A 444 95.34 7.49 9.90
C ALA A 444 96.57 6.56 9.90
N HIS A 445 96.43 5.34 9.37
CA HIS A 445 97.53 4.38 9.26
C HIS A 445 98.64 4.86 8.30
N LEU A 446 98.31 5.45 7.15
CA LEU A 446 99.30 5.99 6.20
C LEU A 446 100.05 7.18 6.79
N THR A 447 99.31 8.15 7.34
CA THR A 447 99.87 9.43 7.81
C THR A 447 100.87 9.23 8.95
N MET A 448 100.68 8.21 9.78
CA MET A 448 101.55 7.97 10.94
C MET A 448 102.78 7.10 10.58
N LYS A 449 102.65 6.13 9.66
CA LYS A 449 103.73 5.20 9.30
C LYS A 449 104.70 5.78 8.26
N GLU A 450 104.18 6.56 7.30
CA GLU A 450 104.98 7.13 6.22
C GLU A 450 105.77 8.38 6.66
N ASN A 451 105.18 9.24 7.50
CA ASN A 451 105.91 10.37 8.09
C ASN A 451 107.07 9.92 8.98
N LEU A 452 106.88 8.85 9.77
CA LEU A 452 107.96 8.33 10.61
C LEU A 452 109.12 7.78 9.77
N HIS A 453 108.81 7.05 8.69
CA HIS A 453 109.83 6.51 7.78
C HIS A 453 110.58 7.61 7.01
N ASN A 454 109.88 8.64 6.53
CA ASN A 454 110.49 9.76 5.82
C ASN A 454 111.35 10.64 6.75
N THR A 455 110.94 10.81 8.02
CA THR A 455 111.72 11.58 9.00
C THR A 455 113.01 10.85 9.39
N ILE A 456 112.96 9.52 9.52
CA ILE A 456 114.16 8.69 9.77
C ILE A 456 115.13 8.79 8.59
N LYS A 457 114.64 8.64 7.35
CA LYS A 457 115.46 8.77 6.14
C LYS A 457 116.05 10.17 5.96
N ALA A 458 115.28 11.23 6.24
CA ALA A 458 115.76 12.59 6.15
C ALA A 458 116.88 12.87 7.17
N ASN A 459 116.75 12.36 8.40
CA ASN A 459 117.81 12.47 9.41
C ASN A 459 119.07 11.67 9.06
N GLU A 460 118.93 10.50 8.42
CA GLU A 460 120.07 9.72 7.90
C GLU A 460 120.80 10.46 6.76
N VAL A 461 120.05 11.10 5.86
CA VAL A 461 120.62 11.89 4.74
C VAL A 461 121.31 13.14 5.26
N ILE A 462 120.70 13.86 6.21
CA ILE A 462 121.30 15.04 6.83
C ILE A 462 122.56 14.67 7.62
N SER A 463 122.56 13.54 8.34
CA SER A 463 123.76 13.06 9.05
C SER A 463 124.91 12.76 8.08
N ARG A 464 124.60 12.19 6.91
CA ARG A 464 125.60 11.91 5.87
C ARG A 464 126.16 13.18 5.23
N GLN A 465 125.30 14.15 4.93
CA GLN A 465 125.70 15.46 4.40
C GLN A 465 126.53 16.27 5.41
N ASN A 466 126.21 16.19 6.71
CA ASN A 466 127.00 16.84 7.74
C ASN A 466 128.41 16.25 7.85
N LEU A 467 128.55 14.92 7.71
CA LEU A 467 129.85 14.25 7.68
C LEU A 467 130.67 14.70 6.47
N GLU A 468 130.03 14.78 5.30
CA GLU A 468 130.64 15.24 4.04
C GLU A 468 131.04 16.72 4.08
N MET A 469 130.24 17.57 4.76
CA MET A 469 130.58 18.97 5.00
C MET A 469 131.77 19.11 5.97
N VAL A 470 131.87 18.27 6.99
CA VAL A 470 133.04 18.25 7.91
C VAL A 470 134.32 17.88 7.15
N ASP A 471 134.25 16.92 6.22
CA ASP A 471 135.37 16.56 5.34
C ASP A 471 135.74 17.70 4.37
N GLN A 472 134.75 18.42 3.84
CA GLN A 472 134.99 19.59 2.99
C GLN A 472 135.61 20.77 3.76
N ILE A 473 135.19 21.01 5.00
CA ILE A 473 135.76 22.06 5.87
C ILE A 473 137.21 21.74 6.20
N THR A 474 137.54 20.49 6.57
CA THR A 474 138.94 20.09 6.83
C THR A 474 139.81 20.12 5.57
N ALA A 475 139.25 19.86 4.38
CA ALA A 475 139.96 20.02 3.11
C ALA A 475 140.21 21.50 2.75
N LEU A 476 139.25 22.39 2.99
CA LEU A 476 139.38 23.83 2.80
C LEU A 476 140.39 24.45 3.77
N GLU A 477 140.41 24.03 5.04
CA GLU A 477 141.41 24.45 6.01
C GLU A 477 142.84 24.10 5.55
N ARG A 478 143.04 22.91 4.97
CA ARG A 478 144.33 22.53 4.35
C ARG A 478 144.69 23.40 3.13
N GLN A 479 143.72 23.77 2.29
CA GLN A 479 143.96 24.64 1.13
C GLN A 479 144.26 26.10 1.50
N VAL A 480 143.61 26.62 2.55
CA VAL A 480 143.86 27.97 3.09
C VAL A 480 145.27 28.05 3.71
N ALA A 481 145.71 27.01 4.41
CA ALA A 481 147.07 26.92 4.93
C ALA A 481 148.12 26.93 3.80
N ALA A 482 147.87 26.23 2.69
CA ALA A 482 148.77 26.20 1.53
C ALA A 482 148.81 27.53 0.74
N LYS A 483 147.70 28.29 0.68
CA LYS A 483 147.64 29.59 0.00
C LYS A 483 148.30 30.72 0.78
N ARG A 484 148.35 30.66 2.13
CA ARG A 484 149.12 31.64 2.94
C ARG A 484 150.62 31.60 2.65
N ILE A 485 151.16 30.44 2.33
CA ILE A 485 152.60 30.25 2.03
C ILE A 485 152.96 30.81 0.64
N LYS A 486 151.99 30.93 -0.29
CA LYS A 486 152.20 31.39 -1.68
C LYS A 486 151.99 32.88 -1.93
N LEU A 487 151.42 33.62 -0.96
CA LEU A 487 151.11 35.06 -1.07
C LEU A 487 152.18 35.98 -0.43
N GLY A 488 153.29 35.44 0.05
CA GLY A 488 154.40 36.22 0.63
C GLY A 488 155.48 36.66 -0.36
N ASP A 489 155.66 35.99 -1.51
CA ASP A 489 156.92 36.09 -2.29
C ASP A 489 156.84 36.83 -3.64
N THR A 490 155.73 37.49 -4.00
CA THR A 490 155.63 38.17 -5.31
C THR A 490 154.86 39.50 -5.31
N ALA A 491 155.26 40.45 -4.47
CA ALA A 491 154.84 41.84 -4.59
C ALA A 491 155.96 42.83 -4.24
N GLU A 492 157.10 42.80 -4.93
CA GLU A 492 157.97 43.97 -5.15
C GLU A 492 159.05 43.71 -6.22
N ALA A 493 158.64 43.61 -7.49
CA ALA A 493 159.53 43.77 -8.65
C ALA A 493 158.73 44.24 -9.88
N ALA A 494 158.26 45.51 -9.89
CA ALA A 494 158.11 46.35 -11.10
C ALA A 494 157.41 47.71 -10.81
N ALA A 495 158.20 48.75 -10.49
CA ALA A 495 158.02 50.18 -10.84
C ALA A 495 159.30 50.86 -10.33
N LYS A 496 160.28 51.26 -11.16
CA LYS A 496 160.28 52.50 -11.96
C LYS A 496 159.52 53.65 -11.34
#